data_AF-A0A7D5D351-F1
#
_entry.id   AF-A0A7D5D351-F1
#
_cell.length_a   1.000
_cell.length_b   1.000
_cell.length_c   1.000
_cell.angle_alpha   90.00
_cell.angle_beta   90.00
_cell.angle_gamma   90.00
#
_symmetry.space_group_name_H-M   'P 1'
#
loop_
_entity.id
_entity.type
_entity.pdbx_description
1 polymer ?
#
loop_
_entity_poly.entity_id
_entity_poly.type
_entity_poly.pdbx_seq_one_letter_code
_entity_poly.pdbx_strand_id
1 'polypeptide(L)'
;MFLIFSCFGLFLIVFFLVFVFHMFLWNSEWFSLPGLRSWVSSFECGFLSERLVENYFSYTYFILLVFFVVFDLEVSLLLNMPLQGVLFKNLSNYLFFLLLLSLGFSCEVN
;
A
#
# COMPACT_ATOMS: atom_id res chain seq x y z
N MET A 1 3.24 -39.86 -30.73
CA MET A 1 4.40 -40.32 -29.92
C MET A 1 5.56 -39.33 -30.00
N PHE A 2 6.07 -38.99 -31.19
CA PHE A 2 7.15 -37.99 -31.35
C PHE A 2 6.83 -36.60 -30.76
N LEU A 3 5.63 -36.07 -30.97
CA LEU A 3 5.22 -34.77 -30.41
C LEU A 3 5.15 -34.75 -28.87
N ILE A 4 4.76 -35.87 -28.26
CA ILE A 4 4.70 -36.00 -26.80
C ILE A 4 6.13 -36.05 -26.24
N PHE A 5 7.02 -36.77 -26.93
CA PHE A 5 8.43 -36.84 -26.56
C PHE A 5 9.12 -35.48 -26.70
N SER A 6 8.84 -34.72 -27.76
CA SER A 6 9.39 -33.36 -27.93
C SER A 6 8.86 -32.38 -26.88
N CYS A 7 7.57 -32.47 -26.54
CA CYS A 7 6.98 -31.64 -25.49
C CYS A 7 7.60 -31.93 -24.12
N PHE A 8 7.79 -33.21 -23.79
CA PHE A 8 8.45 -33.62 -22.55
C PHE A 8 9.92 -33.18 -22.49
N GLY A 9 10.64 -33.27 -23.62
CA GLY A 9 12.02 -32.78 -23.72
C GLY A 9 12.13 -31.28 -23.49
N LEU A 10 11.24 -30.48 -24.09
CA LEU A 10 11.19 -29.03 -23.86
C LEU A 10 10.88 -28.69 -22.40
N PHE A 11 9.94 -29.40 -21.78
CA PHE A 11 9.61 -29.21 -20.37
C PHE A 11 10.81 -29.46 -19.45
N LEU A 12 11.57 -30.54 -19.68
CA LEU A 12 12.77 -30.85 -18.90
C LEU A 12 13.87 -29.80 -19.07
N ILE A 13 14.06 -29.27 -20.28
CA ILE A 13 15.04 -28.21 -20.54
C ILE A 13 14.69 -26.94 -19.79
N VAL A 14 13.41 -26.52 -19.84
CA VAL A 14 12.95 -25.34 -19.11
C VAL A 14 13.06 -25.55 -17.60
N PHE A 15 12.68 -26.72 -17.10
CA PHE A 15 12.80 -27.06 -15.67
C PHE A 15 14.26 -26.99 -15.19
N PHE A 16 15.20 -27.53 -15.98
CA PHE A 16 16.62 -27.49 -15.65
C PHE A 16 17.17 -26.06 -15.63
N LEU A 17 16.76 -25.21 -16.59
CA LEU A 17 17.15 -23.80 -16.61
C LEU A 17 16.68 -23.04 -15.38
N VAL A 18 15.41 -23.22 -14.99
CA VAL A 18 14.84 -22.60 -13.78
C VAL A 18 15.54 -23.11 -12.52
N PHE A 19 15.83 -24.41 -12.46
CA PHE A 19 16.55 -25.01 -11.34
C PHE A 19 17.96 -24.43 -11.20
N VAL A 20 18.74 -24.33 -12.28
CA VAL A 20 20.08 -23.74 -12.26
C VAL A 20 20.05 -22.27 -11.82
N PHE A 21 19.06 -21.49 -12.28
CA PHE A 21 18.89 -20.11 -11.84
C PHE A 21 18.58 -20.00 -10.34
N HIS A 22 17.70 -20.86 -9.83
CA HIS A 22 17.33 -20.87 -8.41
C HIS A 22 18.40 -21.43 -7.48
N MET A 23 19.29 -22.30 -7.96
CA MET A 23 20.40 -22.82 -7.15
C MET A 23 21.39 -21.71 -6.75
N PHE A 24 21.25 -20.49 -7.28
CA PHE A 24 21.95 -19.27 -6.82
C PHE A 24 23.48 -19.43 -6.77
N LEU A 25 24.02 -20.44 -7.46
CA LEU A 25 25.44 -20.82 -7.43
C LEU A 25 26.33 -19.73 -8.04
N TRP A 26 25.78 -18.87 -8.91
CA TRP A 26 26.50 -17.73 -9.48
C TRP A 26 26.64 -16.56 -8.49
N ASN A 27 25.83 -16.49 -7.44
CA ASN A 27 25.79 -15.35 -6.51
C ASN A 27 26.69 -15.49 -5.28
N SER A 28 27.52 -16.55 -5.20
CA SER A 28 28.32 -16.83 -4.00
C SER A 28 29.52 -15.91 -3.80
N GLU A 29 29.97 -15.18 -4.83
CA GLU A 29 31.21 -14.39 -4.76
C GLU A 29 30.98 -12.89 -4.53
N TRP A 30 29.73 -12.42 -4.59
CA TRP A 30 29.41 -11.00 -4.40
C TRP A 30 29.03 -10.66 -2.96
N PHE A 31 28.84 -11.66 -2.11
CA PHE A 31 28.37 -11.48 -0.73
C PHE A 31 29.50 -11.38 0.32
N SER A 32 30.74 -11.72 -0.07
CA SER A 32 31.91 -11.72 0.82
C SER A 32 32.78 -10.46 0.73
N LEU A 33 32.44 -9.50 -0.15
CA LEU A 33 33.12 -8.21 -0.19
C LEU A 33 32.69 -7.35 1.01
N PRO A 34 33.58 -7.08 1.98
CA PRO A 34 33.22 -6.43 3.25
C PRO A 34 32.68 -5.00 3.08
N GLY A 35 32.79 -4.42 1.89
CA GLY A 35 32.27 -3.09 1.55
C GLY A 35 30.93 -3.06 0.82
N LEU A 36 30.48 -4.14 0.14
CA LEU A 36 29.19 -4.11 -0.59
C LEU A 36 27.99 -4.15 0.37
N ARG A 37 28.13 -4.86 1.49
CA ARG A 37 27.10 -4.91 2.54
C ARG A 37 26.81 -3.54 3.17
N SER A 38 27.80 -2.64 3.27
CA SER A 38 27.60 -1.33 3.91
C SER A 38 26.87 -0.32 3.03
N TRP A 39 26.86 -0.52 1.70
CA TRP A 39 26.11 0.33 0.77
C TRP A 39 24.65 -0.13 0.61
N VAL A 40 24.37 -1.41 0.92
CA VAL A 40 23.03 -2.03 0.79
C VAL A 40 22.28 -2.07 2.15
N SER A 41 22.90 -1.59 3.23
CA SER A 41 22.26 -1.53 4.56
C SER A 41 21.34 -0.31 4.73
N SER A 42 20.39 -0.40 5.66
CA SER A 42 19.57 0.73 6.12
C SER A 42 20.46 1.87 6.63
N PHE A 43 20.04 3.12 6.37
CA PHE A 43 20.73 4.29 6.91
C PHE A 43 20.33 4.47 8.38
N GLU A 44 21.23 4.09 9.28
CA GLU A 44 21.05 4.24 10.74
C GLU A 44 22.04 5.23 11.34
N CYS A 45 22.35 6.30 10.60
CA CYS A 45 23.25 7.36 11.06
C CYS A 45 24.63 6.85 11.55
N GLY A 46 25.16 5.80 10.93
CA GLY A 46 26.48 5.23 11.25
C GLY A 46 26.52 4.21 12.39
N PHE A 47 25.36 3.88 13.00
CA PHE A 47 25.25 2.81 13.98
C PHE A 47 24.92 1.46 13.32
N LEU A 48 25.18 0.36 14.06
CA LEU A 48 24.74 -0.98 13.66
C LEU A 48 23.27 -1.19 14.04
N SER A 49 22.49 -1.78 13.13
CA SER A 49 21.11 -2.18 13.34
C SER A 49 20.97 -3.26 14.40
N GLU A 50 20.58 -2.87 15.61
CA GLU A 50 20.39 -3.81 16.72
C GLU A 50 19.00 -4.49 16.70
N ARG A 51 18.02 -3.93 15.96
CA ARG A 51 16.65 -4.48 15.87
C ARG A 51 16.01 -4.23 14.50
N LEU A 52 15.07 -5.08 14.14
CA LEU A 52 14.18 -4.84 13.00
C LEU A 52 13.39 -3.54 13.26
N VAL A 53 13.26 -2.71 12.23
CA VAL A 53 12.43 -1.50 12.27
C VAL A 53 10.96 -1.91 12.31
N GLU A 54 10.47 -2.23 13.50
CA GLU A 54 9.03 -2.31 13.75
C GLU A 54 8.51 -0.87 13.84
N ASN A 55 7.87 -0.41 12.77
CA ASN A 55 7.10 0.82 12.81
C ASN A 55 5.91 0.61 13.74
N TYR A 56 6.04 1.03 15.01
CA TYR A 56 4.90 1.18 15.91
C TYR A 56 4.08 2.38 15.44
N PHE A 57 3.32 2.19 14.35
CA PHE A 57 2.30 3.15 13.97
C PHE A 57 1.32 3.24 15.13
N SER A 58 1.18 4.45 15.69
CA SER A 58 0.25 4.69 16.77
C SER A 58 -1.18 4.48 16.28
N TYR A 59 -2.02 3.96 17.17
CA TYR A 59 -3.45 3.76 16.93
C TYR A 59 -4.18 5.04 16.48
N THR A 60 -3.64 6.22 16.82
CA THR A 60 -4.16 7.53 16.39
C THR A 60 -4.24 7.69 14.88
N TYR A 61 -3.24 7.21 14.13
CA TYR A 61 -3.25 7.30 12.66
C TYR A 61 -4.31 6.40 12.04
N PHE A 62 -4.57 5.25 12.66
CA PHE A 62 -5.63 4.35 12.22
C PHE A 62 -7.02 4.98 12.41
N ILE A 63 -7.26 5.62 13.56
CA ILE A 63 -8.51 6.33 13.82
C ILE A 63 -8.72 7.47 12.81
N LEU A 64 -7.68 8.28 12.55
CA LEU A 64 -7.73 9.36 11.56
C LEU A 64 -8.10 8.84 10.16
N LEU A 65 -7.54 7.68 9.76
CA LEU A 65 -7.85 7.07 8.47
C LEU A 65 -9.33 6.67 8.36
N VAL A 66 -9.90 6.11 9.43
CA VAL A 66 -11.33 5.74 9.46
C VAL A 66 -12.21 6.97 9.31
N PHE A 67 -11.93 8.06 10.04
CA PHE A 67 -12.70 9.30 9.91
C PHE A 67 -12.54 9.93 8.52
N PHE A 68 -11.32 9.94 7.97
CA PHE A 68 -11.05 10.42 6.62
C PHE A 68 -11.94 9.73 5.57
N VAL A 69 -12.09 8.40 5.64
CA VAL A 69 -12.92 7.65 4.69
C VAL A 69 -14.41 8.00 4.82
N VAL A 70 -14.90 8.22 6.05
CA VAL A 70 -16.30 8.63 6.29
C VAL A 70 -16.55 10.04 5.76
N PHE A 71 -15.66 11.00 6.03
CA PHE A 71 -15.79 12.37 5.54
C PHE A 71 -15.71 12.46 4.01
N ASP A 72 -14.91 11.62 3.35
CA ASP A 72 -14.85 11.58 1.89
C ASP A 72 -16.19 11.13 1.27
N LEU A 73 -16.89 10.18 1.90
CA LEU A 73 -18.23 9.78 1.51
C LEU A 73 -19.24 10.93 1.68
N GLU A 74 -19.20 11.62 2.82
CA GLU A 74 -20.13 12.71 3.11
C GLU A 74 -19.95 13.91 2.15
N VAL A 75 -18.70 14.25 1.81
CA VAL A 75 -18.41 15.30 0.81
C VAL A 75 -18.87 14.87 -0.59
N SER A 76 -18.71 13.58 -0.93
CA SER A 76 -19.23 13.04 -2.20
C SER A 76 -20.75 13.19 -2.33
N LEU A 77 -21.48 13.07 -1.21
CA LEU A 77 -22.94 13.33 -1.18
C LEU A 77 -23.27 14.81 -1.38
N LEU A 78 -22.47 15.72 -0.83
CA LEU A 78 -22.61 17.17 -1.03
C LEU A 78 -22.34 17.62 -2.47
N LEU A 79 -21.48 16.92 -3.19
CA LEU A 79 -21.16 17.24 -4.59
C LEU A 79 -22.39 17.21 -5.52
N ASN A 80 -23.45 16.50 -5.11
CA ASN A 80 -24.71 16.46 -5.86
C ASN A 80 -25.56 17.75 -5.74
N MET A 81 -25.26 18.63 -4.77
CA MET A 81 -26.00 19.86 -4.52
C MET A 81 -26.07 20.82 -5.74
N PRO A 82 -24.95 21.20 -6.40
CA PRO A 82 -25.01 22.07 -7.58
C PRO A 82 -25.64 21.39 -8.81
N LEU A 83 -25.61 20.06 -8.89
CA LEU A 83 -26.19 19.32 -10.02
C LEU A 83 -27.71 19.30 -10.02
N GLN A 84 -28.35 19.51 -8.86
CA GLN A 84 -29.79 19.25 -8.69
C GLN A 84 -30.72 20.40 -9.15
N GLY A 85 -30.18 21.53 -9.63
CA GLY A 85 -30.97 22.61 -10.21
C GLY A 85 -31.97 23.28 -9.24
N VAL A 86 -32.85 24.14 -9.78
CA VAL A 86 -33.68 25.19 -9.14
C VAL A 86 -34.72 24.71 -8.08
N LEU A 87 -34.59 23.49 -7.54
CA LEU A 87 -35.48 22.97 -6.50
C LEU A 87 -34.96 23.33 -5.10
N PHE A 88 -35.21 24.59 -4.70
CA PHE A 88 -34.98 25.11 -3.33
C PHE A 88 -35.61 24.29 -2.20
N LYS A 89 -36.54 23.37 -2.51
CA LYS A 89 -37.19 22.49 -1.52
C LYS A 89 -36.20 21.62 -0.73
N ASN A 90 -35.10 21.18 -1.35
CA ASN A 90 -34.12 20.31 -0.68
C ASN A 90 -32.97 21.09 0.00
N LEU A 91 -32.92 22.42 -0.14
CA LEU A 91 -31.85 23.25 0.42
C LEU A 91 -31.75 23.11 1.95
N SER A 92 -32.90 23.04 2.63
CA SER A 92 -32.94 22.86 4.10
C SER A 92 -32.28 21.57 4.55
N ASN A 93 -32.41 20.49 3.77
CA ASN A 93 -31.79 19.21 4.10
C ASN A 93 -30.27 19.26 3.92
N TYR A 94 -29.79 19.92 2.86
CA TYR A 94 -28.36 20.13 2.64
C TYR A 94 -27.72 21.01 3.73
N LEU A 95 -28.41 22.06 4.19
CA LEU A 95 -27.95 22.90 5.29
C LEU A 95 -27.90 22.14 6.62
N PHE A 96 -28.91 21.31 6.91
CA PHE A 96 -28.90 20.44 8.08
C PHE A 96 -27.75 19.42 8.01
N PHE A 97 -27.51 18.85 6.83
CA PHE A 97 -26.40 17.92 6.60
C PHE A 97 -25.03 18.59 6.82
N LEU A 98 -24.82 19.82 6.33
CA LEU A 98 -23.60 20.59 6.60
C LEU A 98 -23.39 20.87 8.08
N LEU A 99 -24.46 21.12 8.83
CA LEU A 99 -24.37 21.34 10.28
C LEU A 99 -23.88 20.07 10.99
N LEU A 100 -24.44 18.91 10.65
CA LEU A 100 -23.97 17.62 11.18
C LEU A 100 -22.50 17.35 10.84
N LEU A 101 -22.09 17.61 9.60
CA LEU A 101 -20.69 17.45 9.15
C LEU A 101 -19.74 18.36 9.94
N SER A 102 -20.14 19.61 10.22
CA SER A 102 -19.34 20.54 11.03
C SER A 102 -19.18 20.11 12.50
N LEU A 103 -20.21 19.48 13.07
CA LEU A 103 -20.16 18.92 14.43
C LEU A 103 -19.26 17.68 14.47
N GLY A 104 -19.39 16.78 13.49
CA GLY A 104 -18.50 15.62 13.35
C GLY A 104 -17.04 16.04 13.28
N PHE A 105 -16.72 17.05 12.46
CA PHE A 105 -15.35 17.57 12.32
C PHE A 105 -14.85 18.21 13.61
N SER A 106 -15.72 18.95 14.32
CA SER A 106 -15.36 19.56 15.61
C SER A 106 -15.05 18.51 16.69
N CYS A 107 -15.73 17.35 16.68
CA CYS A 107 -15.43 16.23 17.57
C CYS A 107 -14.15 15.47 17.18
N GLU A 108 -13.75 15.48 15.91
CA GLU A 108 -12.49 14.86 15.48
C GLU A 108 -11.28 15.70 15.91
N VAL A 109 -11.37 17.02 15.76
CA VAL A 109 -10.28 17.96 16.04
C VAL A 109 -10.04 18.15 17.55
N ASN A 110 -11.07 17.99 18.37
CA ASN A 110 -11.08 18.34 19.79
C ASN A 110 -11.00 17.09 20.69
#